data_AF-A0A510GCY6-F1
#
_entry.id   AF-A0A510GCY6-F1
#
_cell.length_a   1.000
_cell.length_b   1.000
_cell.length_c   1.000
_cell.angle_alpha   90.00
_cell.angle_beta   90.00
_cell.angle_gamma   90.00
#
_symmetry.space_group_name_H-M   'P 1'
#
loop_
_entity.id
_entity.type
_entity.pdbx_description
1 polymer ?
#
loop_
_entity_poly.entity_id
_entity_poly.type
_entity_poly.pdbx_seq_one_letter_code
_entity_poly.pdbx_strand_id
1 'polypeptide(L)' 'MTKGQGKRSGVRIIYYYKSKEEQIWLLTIYAKNEAENILASVLKKIKEELGL' A
#
# COMPACT_ATOMS: atom_id res chain seq x y z
N MET A 1 -16.48 29.24 14.42
CA MET A 1 -15.51 28.86 13.37
C MET A 1 -15.01 27.46 13.69
N THR A 2 -15.44 26.47 12.93
CA THR A 2 -15.15 25.05 13.18
C THR A 2 -13.63 24.84 13.08
N LYS A 3 -12.95 24.51 14.19
CA LYS A 3 -11.55 24.09 14.17
C LYS A 3 -11.47 22.87 13.25
N GLY A 4 -10.92 23.09 12.06
CA GLY A 4 -11.02 22.21 10.91
C GLY A 4 -10.61 20.79 11.26
N GLN A 5 -11.56 19.86 11.19
CA GLN A 5 -11.24 18.45 10.95
C GLN A 5 -10.58 18.39 9.58
N GLY A 6 -9.25 18.53 9.56
CA GLY A 6 -8.45 18.35 8.35
C GLY A 6 -8.80 17.01 7.70
N LYS A 7 -8.79 16.97 6.36
CA LYS A 7 -9.05 15.76 5.53
C LYS A 7 -8.51 14.54 6.27
N ARG A 8 -9.38 13.59 6.63
CA ARG A 8 -8.95 12.27 7.13
C ARG A 8 -8.01 11.67 6.08
N SER A 9 -6.70 11.83 6.27
CA SER A 9 -5.70 11.39 5.31
C SER A 9 -5.60 9.89 5.40
N GLY A 10 -6.49 9.20 4.69
CA GLY A 10 -6.45 7.75 4.60
C GLY A 10 -5.10 7.31 4.03
N VAL A 11 -4.72 6.08 4.35
CA VAL A 11 -3.55 5.41 3.79
C VAL A 11 -3.99 4.46 2.69
N ARG A 12 -3.09 4.17 1.74
CA ARG A 12 -3.22 3.08 0.79
C ARG A 12 -2.29 1.96 1.26
N ILE A 13 -2.84 0.76 1.35
CA ILE A 13 -2.11 -0.45 1.67
C ILE A 13 -2.10 -1.30 0.41
N ILE A 14 -0.92 -1.67 -0.06
CA ILE A 14 -0.76 -2.61 -1.17
C ILE A 14 -0.43 -3.97 -0.57
N TYR A 15 -1.21 -4.98 -0.93
CA TYR A 15 -1.06 -6.33 -0.41
C TYR A 15 -1.09 -7.37 -1.53
N TYR A 16 -0.49 -8.52 -1.26
CA TYR A 16 -0.52 -9.72 -2.08
C TYR A 16 -1.16 -10.85 -1.27
N TYR A 17 -2.21 -11.46 -1.82
CA TYR A 17 -2.84 -12.62 -1.20
C TYR A 17 -2.27 -13.91 -1.80
N LYS A 18 -1.59 -14.69 -0.97
CA LYS A 18 -1.02 -15.99 -1.34
C LYS A 18 -1.99 -17.09 -0.94
N SER A 19 -2.91 -17.41 -1.84
CA SER A 19 -4.01 -18.36 -1.58
C SER A 19 -3.55 -19.76 -1.16
N LYS A 20 -2.41 -20.24 -1.67
CA LYS A 20 -1.88 -21.58 -1.34
C LYS A 20 -1.48 -21.74 0.13
N GLU A 21 -1.09 -20.65 0.77
CA GLU A 21 -0.64 -20.63 2.17
C GLU A 21 -1.63 -19.87 3.06
N GLU A 22 -2.77 -19.44 2.50
CA GLU A 22 -3.79 -18.61 3.16
C GLU A 22 -3.20 -17.35 3.83
N GLN A 23 -2.13 -16.80 3.25
CA GLN A 23 -1.38 -15.69 3.81
C GLN A 23 -1.63 -14.38 3.06
N ILE A 24 -1.72 -13.28 3.82
CA ILE A 24 -1.76 -11.92 3.28
C ILE A 24 -0.41 -11.26 3.54
N TRP A 25 0.28 -10.90 2.46
CA TRP A 25 1.55 -10.18 2.50
C TRP A 25 1.31 -8.69 2.26
N LEU A 26 1.73 -7.84 3.19
CA LEU A 26 1.65 -6.39 3.02
C LEU A 26 2.94 -5.92 2.34
N LEU A 27 2.84 -5.50 1.08
CA LEU A 27 3.97 -5.07 0.26
C LEU A 27 4.44 -3.68 0.68
N THR A 28 3.51 -2.75 0.86
CA THR A 28 3.82 -1.36 1.26
C THR A 28 2.58 -0.62 1.76
N ILE A 29 2.79 0.46 2.49
CA ILE A 29 1.76 1.39 2.99
C ILE A 29 2.23 2.82 2.74
N TYR A 30 1.34 3.68 2.25
CA TYR A 30 1.65 5.09 1.98
C TYR A 30 0.43 5.99 2.18
N ALA A 31 0.64 7.26 2.49
CA ALA A 31 -0.45 8.20 2.69
C ALA A 31 -1.10 8.58 1.34
N LYS A 32 -2.40 8.86 1.34
CA LYS A 32 -3.13 9.18 0.10
C LYS A 32 -2.57 10.38 -0.68
N ASN A 33 -1.89 11.30 0.02
CA ASN A 33 -1.27 12.51 -0.53
C ASN A 33 0.19 12.32 -0.96
N GLU A 34 0.84 11.20 -0.66
CA GLU A 34 2.25 10.98 -1.00
C GLU A 34 2.43 10.59 -2.47
N ALA A 35 1.53 9.76 -2.99
CA ALA A 35 1.56 9.34 -4.38
C ALA A 35 0.14 9.09 -4.90
N GLU A 36 -0.15 9.47 -6.14
CA GLU A 36 -1.41 9.12 -6.80
C GLU A 36 -1.40 7.65 -7.25
N ASN A 37 -0.27 7.18 -7.81
CA ASN A 37 -0.08 5.81 -8.28
C ASN A 37 1.34 5.31 -7.99
N ILE A 38 1.48 4.06 -7.58
CA ILE A 38 2.79 3.38 -7.49
C ILE A 38 3.00 2.59 -8.78
N LEU A 39 4.14 2.79 -9.44
CA LEU A 39 4.47 2.07 -10.67
C LEU A 39 4.50 0.55 -10.41
N ALA A 40 3.89 -0.23 -11.30
CA ALA A 40 3.88 -1.68 -11.23
C ALA A 40 5.29 -2.28 -11.17
N SER A 41 6.27 -1.63 -11.81
CA SER A 41 7.69 -2.02 -11.76
C SER A 41 8.27 -1.99 -10.34
N VAL A 42 7.82 -1.05 -9.49
CA VAL A 42 8.24 -0.95 -8.09
C VAL A 42 7.63 -2.10 -7.29
N LEU A 43 6.32 -2.35 -7.47
CA LEU A 43 5.65 -3.47 -6.82
C LEU A 43 6.25 -4.82 -7.22
N LYS A 44 6.66 -4.97 -8.48
CA LYS A 44 7.34 -6.16 -8.97
C LYS A 44 8.68 -6.38 -8.26
N LYS A 45 9.50 -5.33 -8.11
CA LYS A 45 10.75 -5.41 -7.35
C LYS A 45 10.51 -5.79 -5.89
N ILE A 46 9.53 -5.18 -5.23
CA ILE A 46 9.18 -5.52 -3.84
C ILE A 46 8.79 -6.99 -3.73
N LYS A 47 8.00 -7.51 -4.68
CA LYS A 47 7.63 -8.92 -4.73
C LYS A 47 8.85 -9.84 -4.88
N GLU A 48 9.77 -9.49 -5.81
CA GLU A 48 11.00 -10.24 -6.07
C GLU A 48 11.92 -10.27 -4.83
N GLU A 49 12.11 -9.14 -4.14
CA GLU A 49 12.90 -9.03 -2.90
C GLU A 49 12.30 -9.85 -1.74
N LEU A 50 10.97 -9.94 -1.66
CA LEU A 50 10.28 -10.76 -0.65
C LEU A 50 10.28 -12.27 -0.99
N GLY A 51 10.83 -12.66 -2.16
CA GLY A 51 10.83 -14.04 -2.63
C GLY A 51 9.43 -14.58 -2.98
N LEU A 52 8.48 -13.70 -3.31
CA LEU A 52 7.10 -14.03 -3.67
C LEU A 52 6.91 -14.24 -5.17
#